data_AF-A0A1G8H881-F1
#
_entry.id   AF-A0A1G8H881-F1
#
_cell.length_a   1.000
_cell.length_b   1.000
_cell.length_c   1.000
_cell.angle_alpha   90.00
_cell.angle_beta   90.00
_cell.angle_gamma   90.00
#
_symmetry.space_group_name_H-M   'P 1'
#
loop_
_entity.id
_entity.type
_entity.pdbx_description
1 polymer ?
#
loop_
_entity_poly.entity_id
_entity_poly.type
_entity_poly.pdbx_seq_one_letter_code
_entity_poly.pdbx_strand_id
1 'polypeptide(L)' 'MPQPYFNYTTNRQILHVIPVGIRDRVEVVGDPENCSYEWIIYTPEGVREHSDMSYGSPEIALRDGLITYSIAGNP' A
#
# COMPACT_ATOMS: atom_id res chain seq x y z
N MET A 1 14.01 -8.83 5.71
CA MET A 1 12.88 -9.23 4.83
C MET A 1 13.05 -8.49 3.51
N PRO A 2 12.91 -9.15 2.34
CA PRO A 2 13.02 -8.47 1.06
C PRO A 2 11.97 -7.35 0.98
N GLN A 3 12.37 -6.17 0.51
CA GLN A 3 11.43 -5.08 0.27
C GLN A 3 10.68 -5.35 -1.05
N PRO A 4 9.37 -5.09 -1.11
CA PRO A 4 8.62 -5.20 -2.36
C PRO A 4 9.25 -4.29 -3.43
N TYR A 5 9.45 -4.86 -4.63
CA TYR A 5 9.91 -4.13 -5.80
C TYR A 5 8.71 -3.47 -6.46
N PHE A 6 8.81 -2.17 -6.69
CA PHE A 6 7.76 -1.36 -7.26
C PHE A 6 8.18 -0.87 -8.63
N ASN A 7 7.29 -1.00 -9.61
CA ASN A 7 7.60 -0.70 -11.01
C ASN A 7 7.72 0.81 -11.27
N TYR A 8 7.09 1.63 -10.43
CA TYR A 8 6.82 3.04 -10.76
C TYR A 8 7.23 4.04 -9.66
N THR A 9 7.81 3.58 -8.55
CA THR A 9 8.24 4.45 -7.45
C THR A 9 9.76 4.46 -7.31
N THR A 10 10.41 5.38 -8.03
CA THR A 10 11.87 5.60 -7.95
C THR A 10 12.30 6.36 -6.70
N ASN A 11 11.45 7.25 -6.18
CA ASN A 11 11.66 7.99 -4.93
C ASN A 11 10.54 7.67 -3.93
N ARG A 12 10.73 6.58 -3.18
CA ARG A 12 9.68 6.01 -2.31
C ARG A 12 9.44 6.87 -1.08
N GLN A 13 8.34 7.62 -1.06
CA GLN A 13 7.80 8.25 0.13
C GLN A 13 6.64 7.42 0.69
N ILE A 14 6.45 7.44 2.01
CA ILE A 14 5.24 6.90 2.65
C ILE A 14 4.28 8.07 2.83
N LEU A 15 3.11 8.00 2.20
CA LEU A 15 2.11 9.07 2.20
C LEU A 15 1.02 8.81 3.24
N HIS A 16 0.57 7.56 3.33
CA HIS A 16 -0.45 7.14 4.28
C HIS A 16 -0.01 5.87 5.00
N VAL A 17 -0.37 5.79 6.28
CA VAL A 17 -0.25 4.57 7.10
C VAL A 17 -1.54 4.46 7.90
N ILE A 18 -2.39 3.52 7.52
CA ILE A 18 -3.68 3.28 8.16
C ILE A 18 -3.63 1.94 8.90
N PRO A 19 -3.65 1.93 10.24
CA PRO A 19 -3.83 0.71 11.01
C PRO A 19 -5.16 0.05 10.63
N VAL A 20 -5.13 -1.25 10.33
CA VAL A 20 -6.33 -2.06 10.08
C VAL A 20 -6.23 -3.34 10.91
N GLY A 21 -7.28 -3.72 11.63
CA GLY A 21 -7.22 -4.82 12.60
C GLY A 21 -6.29 -4.57 13.80
N ILE A 22 -5.87 -5.64 14.49
CA ILE A 22 -5.11 -5.55 15.76
C ILE A 22 -3.65 -5.16 15.51
N ARG A 23 -3.03 -5.66 14.43
CA ARG A 23 -1.60 -5.45 14.12
C ARG A 23 -1.30 -5.25 12.64
N ASP A 24 -2.33 -5.24 11.80
CA ASP A 24 -2.15 -5.04 10.37
C ASP A 24 -2.17 -3.54 10.05
N ARG A 25 -1.66 -3.17 8.88
CA ARG A 25 -1.78 -1.80 8.37
C ARG A 25 -1.75 -1.79 6.86
N VAL A 26 -2.42 -0.80 6.28
CA VAL A 26 -2.31 -0.45 4.87
C VAL A 26 -1.44 0.79 4.77
N GLU A 27 -0.38 0.72 3.99
CA GLU A 27 0.45 1.87 3.64
C GLU A 27 0.19 2.28 2.19
N VAL A 28 0.25 3.58 1.91
CA VAL A 28 0.39 4.08 0.54
C VAL A 28 1.80 4.65 0.39
N VAL A 29 2.51 4.13 -0.60
CA VAL A 29 3.84 4.59 -0.97
C VAL A 29 3.82 5.15 -2.38
N GLY A 30 4.70 6.09 -2.68
CA GLY A 30 4.59 6.81 -3.93
C GLY A 30 5.77 7.71 -4.24
N ASP A 31 5.76 8.19 -5.48
CA ASP A 31 6.56 9.28 -5.97
C ASP A 31 5.61 10.43 -6.32
N PRO A 32 5.47 11.44 -5.44
CA PRO A 32 4.59 12.57 -5.68
C PRO A 32 4.95 13.40 -6.93
N GLU A 33 6.22 13.41 -7.33
CA GLU A 33 6.68 14.17 -8.50
C GLU A 33 6.17 13.54 -9.81
N ASN A 34 6.02 12.22 -9.81
CA ASN A 34 5.54 11.43 -10.94
C ASN A 34 4.07 11.04 -10.82
N CYS A 35 3.37 11.51 -9.78
CA CYS A 35 1.99 11.13 -9.45
C CYS A 35 1.76 9.61 -9.52
N SER A 36 2.69 8.84 -8.96
CA SER A 36 2.63 7.38 -9.00
C SER A 36 2.61 6.82 -7.59
N TYR A 37 1.51 6.17 -7.24
CA TYR A 37 1.26 5.66 -5.89
C TYR A 37 0.87 4.18 -5.94
N GLU A 38 1.23 3.44 -4.91
CA GLU A 38 0.96 2.01 -4.72
C GLU A 38 0.56 1.77 -3.26
N TRP A 39 -0.30 0.78 -3.01
CA TRP A 39 -0.66 0.37 -1.66
C TRP A 39 0.08 -0.90 -1.24
N ILE A 40 0.29 -1.07 0.07
CA ILE A 40 0.92 -2.24 0.67
C ILE A 40 0.13 -2.64 1.91
N ILE A 41 -0.18 -3.93 2.05
CA ILE A 41 -0.80 -4.50 3.23
C ILE A 41 0.27 -5.23 4.03
N TYR A 42 0.42 -4.84 5.28
CA TYR A 42 1.32 -5.45 6.25
C TYR A 42 0.55 -6.23 7.30
N THR A 43 1.08 -7.38 7.70
CA THR A 43 0.68 -8.15 8.89
C THR A 43 1.88 -8.25 9.86
N PRO A 44 1.73 -8.83 11.06
CA PRO A 44 2.87 -9.07 11.96
C PRO A 44 4.02 -9.87 11.33
N GLU A 45 3.71 -10.71 10.35
CA GLU A 45 4.66 -11.58 9.65
C GLU A 45 5.43 -10.85 8.54
N GLY A 46 4.97 -9.67 8.11
CA GLY A 46 5.63 -8.85 7.09
C GLY A 46 4.66 -8.29 6.04
N VAL A 47 5.13 -8.14 4.80
CA VAL A 47 4.27 -7.74 3.68
C VAL A 47 3.41 -8.92 3.28
N ARG A 48 2.10 -8.76 3.36
CA ARG A 48 1.13 -9.75 2.88
C ARG A 48 0.87 -9.59 1.40
N GLU A 49 0.67 -8.36 0.96
CA GLU A 49 0.19 -8.03 -0.39
C GLU A 49 0.54 -6.59 -0.74
N HIS A 50 0.67 -6.26 -2.02
CA HIS A 50 0.83 -4.89 -2.50
C HIS A 50 0.26 -4.76 -3.92
N SER A 51 -0.09 -3.55 -4.33
CA SER A 51 -0.42 -3.28 -5.72
C SER A 51 0.82 -3.32 -6.61
N ASP A 52 0.60 -3.60 -7.89
CA ASP A 52 1.55 -3.46 -8.99
C ASP A 52 1.14 -2.34 -9.98
N MET A 53 0.20 -1.49 -9.56
CA MET A 53 -0.44 -0.46 -10.37
C MET A 53 0.04 0.93 -9.96
N SER A 54 0.38 1.77 -10.95
CA SER A 54 0.69 3.19 -10.74
C SER A 54 -0.59 4.02 -10.63
N TYR A 55 -1.09 4.18 -9.41
CA TYR A 55 -2.24 5.05 -9.17
C TYR A 55 -1.84 6.52 -9.33
N GLY A 56 -2.69 7.32 -9.98
CA GLY A 56 -2.49 8.76 -10.16
C GLY A 56 -2.76 9.62 -8.92
N SER A 57 -3.40 9.06 -7.90
CA SER A 57 -3.73 9.74 -6.65
C SER A 57 -3.56 8.78 -5.46
N PRO A 58 -2.97 9.25 -4.34
CA PRO A 58 -2.74 8.41 -3.17
C PRO A 58 -4.03 8.01 -2.47
N GLU A 59 -5.10 8.81 -2.57
CA GLU A 59 -6.41 8.49 -2.00
C GLU A 59 -7.08 7.32 -2.74
N ILE A 60 -6.90 7.23 -4.05
CA ILE A 60 -7.41 6.10 -4.85
C ILE A 60 -6.62 4.84 -4.51
N ALA A 61 -5.29 4.92 -4.41
CA ALA A 61 -4.45 3.82 -3.97
C ALA A 61 -4.88 3.34 -2.57
N LEU A 62 -5.10 4.27 -1.63
CA LEU A 62 -5.54 3.93 -0.28
C LEU A 62 -6.90 3.22 -0.26
N ARG A 63 -7.88 3.76 -1.00
CA ARG A 63 -9.22 3.16 -1.10
C ARG A 63 -9.13 1.72 -1.56
N ASP A 64 -8.38 1.47 -2.64
CA ASP A 64 -8.26 0.13 -3.21
C ASP A 64 -7.51 -0.81 -2.25
N GLY A 65 -6.46 -0.35 -1.58
CA GLY A 65 -5.77 -1.12 -0.55
C GLY A 65 -6.67 -1.52 0.62
N LEU A 66 -7.53 -0.60 1.08
CA LEU A 66 -8.52 -0.88 2.14
C LEU A 66 -9.60 -1.86 1.68
N ILE A 67 -10.09 -1.72 0.44
CA ILE A 67 -11.05 -2.66 -0.15
C ILE A 67 -10.43 -4.06 -0.24
N THR A 68 -9.20 -4.17 -0.74
CA THR A 68 -8.47 -5.45 -0.82
C THR A 68 -8.28 -6.08 0.56
N TYR A 69 -7.91 -5.28 1.57
CA TYR A 69 -7.82 -5.79 2.95
C TYR A 69 -9.16 -6.36 3.43
N SER A 70 -10.25 -5.61 3.24
CA SER A 70 -11.59 -6.01 3.68
C SER A 70 -12.12 -7.24 2.97
N ILE A 71 -11.88 -7.39 1.66
CA ILE A 71 -12.33 -8.55 0.86
C ILE A 71 -11.53 -9.80 1.23
N ALA A 72 -10.25 -9.66 1.58
CA ALA A 72 -9.38 -10.78 1.95
C ALA A 72 -9.77 -11.49 3.26
N GLY A 73 -10.84 -11.06 3.95
CA GLY A 73 -11.49 -11.85 5.00
C GLY A 73 -10.93 -11.68 6.41
N ASN A 74 -10.26 -10.57 6.72
CA ASN A 74 -9.99 -10.20 8.11
C ASN A 74 -11.15 -9.32 8.65
N PRO A 75 -12.04 -9.85 9.52
CA PRO A 75 -12.97 -9.05 10.30
C PRO A 75 -12.27 -8.18 11.35
#